data_AF-A0A0C9SVV2-F1
#
_entry.id   AF-A0A0C9SVV2-F1
#
_cell.length_a   1.000
_cell.length_b   1.000
_cell.length_c   1.000
_cell.angle_alpha   90.00
_cell.angle_beta   90.00
_cell.angle_gamma   90.00
#
_symmetry.space_group_name_H-M   'P 1'
#
loop_
_entity.id
_entity.type
_entity.pdbx_description
1 polymer ?
#
loop_
_entity_poly.entity_id
_entity_poly.type
_entity_poly.pdbx_seq_one_letter_code
_entity_poly.pdbx_strand_id
1 'polypeptide(L)'
;MPFRKISRDVKLAAIKLYENDLLHLPDILNCCGFSERTWYRILNLWRTTGDVVGHRKRSTGRVRLLAHDDVQYLLRLVRQNPDYFLDELLHLLKTNRFISIHFT
;
A
#
# COMPACT_ATOMS: atom_id res chain seq x y z
N MET A 1 -11.84 -24.18 -4.36
CA MET A 1 -10.57 -24.47 -5.06
C MET A 1 -9.41 -24.24 -4.09
N PRO A 2 -8.46 -25.18 -3.97
CA PRO A 2 -7.26 -25.00 -3.15
C PRO A 2 -6.45 -23.79 -3.65
N PHE A 3 -5.73 -23.13 -2.73
CA PHE A 3 -4.91 -21.99 -3.08
C PHE A 3 -3.78 -22.42 -4.04
N ARG A 4 -3.78 -21.84 -5.25
CA ARG A 4 -2.72 -22.05 -6.25
C ARG A 4 -2.24 -20.69 -6.76
N LYS A 5 -0.92 -20.53 -6.82
CA LYS A 5 -0.31 -19.33 -7.42
C LYS A 5 -0.43 -19.43 -8.94
N ILE A 6 -1.22 -18.54 -9.54
CA ILE A 6 -1.35 -18.44 -11.00
C ILE A 6 -0.23 -17.55 -11.53
N SER A 7 0.50 -18.05 -12.53
CA SER A 7 1.63 -17.33 -13.14
C SER A 7 1.16 -16.07 -13.87
N ARG A 8 2.08 -15.13 -14.07
CA ARG A 8 1.81 -13.88 -14.81
C ARG A 8 1.41 -14.18 -16.26
N ASP A 9 2.10 -15.12 -16.88
CA ASP A 9 1.92 -15.43 -18.31
C ASP A 9 0.55 -16.03 -18.60
N VAL A 10 0.03 -16.88 -17.69
CA VAL A 10 -1.33 -17.43 -17.81
C VAL A 10 -2.38 -16.34 -17.74
N LYS A 11 -2.19 -15.33 -16.88
CA LYS A 11 -3.09 -14.18 -16.80
C LYS A 11 -3.03 -13.33 -18.07
N LEU A 12 -1.83 -13.08 -18.61
CA LEU A 12 -1.67 -12.34 -19.86
C LEU A 12 -2.31 -13.08 -21.04
N ALA A 13 -2.11 -14.40 -21.14
CA ALA A 13 -2.73 -15.22 -22.16
C ALA A 13 -4.26 -15.13 -22.09
N ALA A 14 -4.83 -15.25 -20.88
CA ALA A 14 -6.28 -15.14 -20.70
C ALA A 14 -6.85 -13.77 -21.07
N ILE A 15 -6.13 -12.67 -20.76
CA ILE A 15 -6.53 -11.34 -21.23
C ILE A 15 -6.50 -11.25 -22.75
N LYS A 16 -5.42 -11.73 -23.39
CA LYS A 16 -5.32 -11.71 -24.85
C LYS A 16 -6.42 -12.53 -25.52
N LEU A 17 -6.78 -13.69 -24.95
CA LEU A 17 -7.87 -14.52 -25.46
C LEU A 17 -9.21 -13.80 -25.36
N TYR A 18 -9.44 -13.07 -24.26
CA TYR A 18 -10.66 -12.30 -24.03
C TYR A 18 -10.75 -11.03 -24.91
N GLU A 19 -9.66 -10.26 -25.04
CA GLU A 19 -9.67 -9.02 -25.85
C GLU A 19 -9.81 -9.27 -27.34
N ASN A 20 -9.27 -10.38 -27.83
CA ASN A 20 -9.40 -10.78 -29.24
C ASN A 20 -10.66 -11.62 -29.51
N ASP A 21 -11.53 -11.79 -28.51
CA ASP A 21 -12.77 -12.58 -28.59
C ASP A 21 -12.56 -14.00 -29.16
N LEU A 22 -11.42 -14.62 -28.82
CA LEU A 22 -11.02 -15.92 -29.38
C LEU A 22 -11.75 -17.09 -28.71
N LEU A 23 -12.21 -16.90 -27.48
CA LEU A 23 -12.91 -17.90 -26.67
C LEU A 23 -13.95 -17.22 -25.78
N HIS A 24 -15.04 -17.93 -25.52
CA HIS A 24 -16.06 -17.48 -24.60
C HIS A 24 -15.54 -17.51 -23.16
N LEU A 25 -15.97 -16.56 -22.33
CA LEU A 25 -15.42 -16.34 -20.99
C LEU A 25 -15.40 -17.61 -20.10
N PRO A 26 -16.49 -18.38 -19.94
CA PRO A 26 -16.50 -19.68 -19.28
C PRO A 26 -15.38 -20.63 -19.69
N ASP A 27 -15.06 -20.71 -20.98
CA ASP A 27 -14.03 -21.61 -21.50
C ASP A 27 -12.64 -21.12 -21.12
N ILE A 28 -12.41 -19.80 -21.17
CA ILE A 28 -11.17 -19.18 -20.70
C ILE A 28 -10.96 -19.46 -19.21
N LEU A 29 -12.01 -19.32 -18.39
CA LEU A 29 -11.93 -19.57 -16.95
C LEU A 29 -11.60 -21.02 -16.64
N ASN A 30 -12.25 -21.96 -17.33
CA ASN A 30 -12.02 -23.39 -17.17
C ASN A 30 -10.60 -23.79 -17.61
N CYS A 31 -10.17 -23.33 -18.79
CA CYS A 31 -8.84 -23.64 -19.34
C CYS A 31 -7.69 -23.08 -18.48
N CYS A 32 -7.83 -21.84 -18.00
CA CYS A 32 -6.79 -21.18 -17.20
C CYS A 32 -6.90 -21.47 -15.69
N GLY A 33 -7.95 -22.16 -15.25
CA GLY A 33 -8.19 -22.49 -13.84
C GLY A 33 -8.51 -21.27 -12.97
N PHE A 34 -9.22 -20.28 -13.53
CA PHE A 34 -9.65 -19.09 -12.79
C PHE A 34 -11.01 -19.29 -12.15
N SER A 35 -11.18 -18.75 -10.93
CA SER A 35 -12.51 -18.38 -10.47
C SER A 35 -12.94 -17.08 -11.13
N GLU A 36 -14.25 -16.90 -11.32
CA GLU A 36 -14.83 -15.67 -11.86
C GLU A 36 -14.41 -14.42 -11.06
N ARG A 37 -14.36 -14.52 -9.73
CA ARG A 37 -13.85 -13.45 -8.86
C ARG A 37 -12.38 -13.09 -9.16
N THR A 38 -11.54 -14.10 -9.41
CA THR A 38 -10.13 -13.88 -9.76
C THR A 38 -10.01 -13.19 -11.12
N TRP A 39 -10.82 -13.60 -12.07
CA TRP A 39 -10.89 -12.99 -13.40
C TRP A 39 -11.24 -11.50 -13.33
N TYR A 40 -12.33 -11.13 -12.67
CA TYR A 40 -12.71 -9.72 -12.58
C TYR A 40 -11.67 -8.85 -11.86
N ARG A 41 -10.95 -9.41 -10.88
CA ARG A 41 -9.82 -8.71 -10.24
C ARG A 41 -8.66 -8.47 -11.21
N ILE A 42 -8.32 -9.47 -12.03
CA ILE A 42 -7.29 -9.36 -13.06
C ILE A 42 -7.72 -8.35 -14.13
N LEU A 43 -8.96 -8.44 -14.61
CA LEU A 43 -9.51 -7.54 -15.62
C LEU A 43 -9.55 -6.09 -15.14
N ASN A 44 -9.97 -5.86 -13.90
CA ASN A 44 -9.96 -4.52 -13.31
C ASN A 44 -8.53 -3.97 -13.18
N LEU A 45 -7.58 -4.81 -12.75
CA LEU A 45 -6.17 -4.41 -12.67
C LEU A 45 -5.59 -4.06 -14.04
N TRP A 46 -5.89 -4.86 -15.05
CA TRP A 46 -5.48 -4.61 -16.43
C TRP A 46 -6.05 -3.30 -16.96
N ARG A 47 -7.35 -3.06 -16.79
CA ARG A 47 -8.00 -1.81 -17.22
C ARG A 47 -7.44 -0.57 -16.51
N THR A 48 -7.02 -0.71 -15.26
CA THR A 48 -6.51 0.42 -14.45
C THR A 48 -5.02 0.66 -14.62
N THR A 49 -4.21 -0.37 -14.88
CA THR A 49 -2.73 -0.27 -14.86
C THR A 49 -2.02 -0.77 -16.11
N GLY A 50 -2.70 -1.50 -17.00
CA GLY A 50 -2.10 -2.16 -18.15
C GLY A 50 -1.24 -3.38 -17.78
N ASP A 51 -1.30 -3.87 -16.55
CA ASP A 51 -0.62 -5.10 -16.13
C ASP A 51 -1.58 -6.04 -15.37
N VAL A 52 -1.25 -7.32 -15.37
CA VAL A 52 -2.00 -8.41 -14.73
C VAL A 52 -1.50 -8.73 -13.32
N VAL A 53 -0.39 -8.11 -12.90
CA VAL A 53 0.19 -8.26 -11.57
C VAL A 53 0.30 -6.89 -10.91
N GLY A 54 -0.22 -6.80 -9.67
CA GLY A 54 -0.07 -5.59 -8.89
C GLY A 54 1.40 -5.38 -8.53
N HIS A 55 1.96 -4.25 -8.91
CA HIS A 55 3.29 -3.86 -8.47
C HIS A 55 3.25 -3.62 -6.95
N ARG A 56 4.08 -4.36 -6.20
CA ARG A 56 4.20 -4.12 -4.75
C ARG A 56 4.70 -2.70 -4.55
N LYS A 57 3.89 -1.84 -3.93
CA LYS A 57 4.35 -0.54 -3.43
C LYS A 57 5.48 -0.82 -2.43
N ARG A 58 6.67 -0.27 -2.68
CA ARG A 58 7.92 -0.57 -1.93
C ARG A 58 7.86 -0.19 -0.44
N SER A 59 6.85 0.55 0.01
CA SER A 59 6.59 0.78 1.42
C SER A 59 5.15 0.40 1.75
N THR A 60 4.98 -0.63 2.57
CA THR A 60 3.74 -0.86 3.31
C THR A 60 3.83 -0.08 4.61
N GLY A 61 2.99 0.94 4.78
CA GLY A 61 2.92 1.74 6.00
C GLY A 61 2.65 3.21 5.73
N ARG A 62 2.05 3.89 6.70
CA ARG A 62 1.88 5.35 6.67
C ARG A 62 3.26 6.00 6.81
N VAL A 63 3.61 6.91 5.90
CA VAL A 63 4.83 7.72 6.02
C VAL A 63 4.77 8.47 7.36
N ARG A 64 5.80 8.28 8.20
CA ARG A 64 5.91 8.96 9.48
C ARG A 64 6.50 10.34 9.25
N LEU A 65 5.76 11.38 9.63
CA LEU A 65 6.20 12.77 9.51
C LEU A 65 7.16 13.18 10.64
N LEU A 66 7.03 12.53 11.81
CA LEU A 66 7.89 12.74 12.97
C LEU A 66 9.08 11.78 12.91
N ALA A 67 10.28 12.33 13.06
CA ALA A 67 11.50 11.55 13.27
C ALA A 67 11.52 10.93 14.68
N HIS A 68 12.48 10.05 14.93
CA HIS A 68 12.64 9.45 16.27
C HIS A 68 12.88 10.52 17.34
N ASP A 69 13.73 11.52 17.03
CA ASP A 69 14.09 12.57 17.98
C ASP A 69 12.91 13.50 18.30
N ASP A 70 12.06 13.78 17.31
CA ASP A 70 10.81 14.52 17.50
C ASP A 70 9.91 13.79 18.51
N VAL A 71 9.82 12.45 18.43
CA VAL A 71 9.04 11.63 19.38
C VAL A 71 9.67 11.63 20.77
N GLN A 72 11.00 11.52 20.87
CA GLN A 72 11.68 11.58 22.18
C GLN A 72 11.50 12.95 22.84
N TYR A 73 11.55 14.03 22.07
CA TYR A 73 11.31 15.38 22.57
C TYR A 73 9.89 15.53 23.12
N LEU A 74 8.87 15.09 22.38
CA LEU A 74 7.48 15.10 22.85
C LEU A 74 7.29 14.27 24.12
N LEU A 75 7.90 13.09 24.20
CA LEU A 75 7.83 12.25 25.40
C LEU A 75 8.46 12.94 26.62
N ARG A 76 9.55 13.69 26.44
CA ARG A 76 10.16 14.48 27.52
C ARG A 76 9.24 15.61 27.99
N LEU A 77 8.63 16.35 27.05
CA LEU A 77 7.69 17.43 27.38
C LEU A 77 6.51 16.91 28.20
N VAL A 78 5.87 15.82 27.75
CA VAL A 78 4.71 15.23 28.44
C VAL A 78 5.10 14.67 29.82
N ARG A 79 6.32 14.13 29.97
CA ARG A 79 6.80 13.66 31.29
C ARG A 79 7.07 14.81 32.26
N GLN A 80 7.51 15.97 31.76
CA GLN A 80 7.79 17.15 32.58
C GLN A 80 6.51 17.88 32.96
N ASN A 81 5.57 17.99 32.02
CA ASN A 81 4.27 18.59 32.25
C ASN A 81 3.21 17.84 31.41
N PRO A 82 2.36 17.01 32.03
CA PRO A 82 1.36 16.22 31.33
C PRO A 82 0.13 17.03 30.88
N ASP A 83 0.02 18.31 31.27
CA ASP A 83 -1.14 19.15 30.99
C ASP A 83 -1.09 19.81 29.60
N TYR A 84 0.01 19.62 28.85
CA TYR A 84 0.12 20.18 27.51
C TYR A 84 -0.93 19.64 26.54
N PHE A 85 -1.64 20.55 25.87
CA PHE A 85 -2.55 20.20 24.79
C PHE A 85 -1.79 19.90 23.48
N LEU A 86 -2.46 19.24 22.54
CA LEU A 86 -1.82 18.78 21.30
C LEU A 86 -1.34 19.93 20.41
N ASP A 87 -2.06 21.05 20.39
CA ASP A 87 -1.70 22.27 19.69
C ASP A 87 -0.50 22.99 20.33
N GLU A 88 -0.42 22.99 21.65
CA GLU A 88 0.75 23.48 22.40
C GLU A 88 1.99 22.62 22.11
N LEU A 89 1.84 21.28 22.16
CA LEU A 89 2.92 20.35 21.78
C LEU A 89 3.36 20.56 20.33
N LEU A 90 2.42 20.81 19.41
CA LEU A 90 2.73 21.11 18.02
C LEU A 90 3.45 22.45 17.87
N HIS A 91 3.05 23.47 18.64
CA HIS A 91 3.72 24.77 18.67
C HIS A 91 5.15 24.62 19.18
N LEU A 92 5.35 23.93 20.31
CA LEU A 92 6.67 23.65 20.88
C LEU A 92 7.55 22.85 19.92
N LEU A 93 6.98 21.88 19.20
CA LEU A 93 7.73 21.10 18.22
C LEU A 93 8.11 21.92 17.00
N LYS A 94 7.32 22.91 16.59
CA LYS A 94 7.67 23.83 15.49
C LYS A 94 8.73 24.86 15.90
N THR A 95 8.59 25.43 17.09
CA THR A 95 9.43 26.53 17.57
C THR A 95 10.78 26.04 18.10
N ASN A 96 10.80 24.89 18.80
CA ASN A 96 11.99 24.40 19.49
C ASN A 96 12.70 23.25 18.78
N ARG A 97 12.24 22.87 17.58
CA ARG A 97 12.80 21.75 16.79
C ARG A 97 14.32 21.83 16.65
N PHE A 98 14.83 23.04 16.46
CA PHE A 98 16.26 23.32 16.26
C PHE A 98 17.04 23.56 17.55
N ILE A 99 16.37 23.85 18.66
CA ILE A 99 17.03 24.12 19.94
C ILE A 99 17.52 22.81 20.59
N SER A 100 16.80 21.71 20.37
CA SER A 100 17.15 20.39 20.94
C SER A 100 18.43 19.77 20.37
N ILE A 101 18.96 20.28 19.25
CA ILE A 101 20.22 19.82 18.64
C ILE A 101 21.44 20.35 19.43
N HIS A 102 21.26 21.39 20.26
CA HIS A 102 22.36 22.13 20.89
C HIS A 102 22.64 21.77 22.36
N PHE A 103 21.92 20.82 22.96
CA PHE A 103 22.25 20.32 24.29
C PHE A 103 22.91 18.95 24.18
N THR A 104 24.20 18.96 23.80
CA THR A 104 25.12 17.82 23.96
C THR A 104 26.18 18.18 24.97
#